data_AF-A0A4Q3D314-F1
#
_entry.id   AF-A0A4Q3D314-F1
#
_cell.length_a   1.000
_cell.length_b   1.000
_cell.length_c   1.000
_cell.angle_alpha   90.00
_cell.angle_beta   90.00
_cell.angle_gamma   90.00
#
_symmetry.space_group_name_H-M   'P 1'
#
loop_
_entity.id
_entity.type
_entity.pdbx_description
1 polymer ?
#
loop_
_entity_poly.entity_id
_entity_poly.type
_entity_poly.pdbx_seq_one_letter_code
_entity_poly.pdbx_strand_id
1 'polypeptide(L)'
;MKKIIHTLLLIAGLLPFSADAQFYNGNLEAGNFAGWRAYTGSNSGGSLNLSTFVEGAVAGRHTIVTPANDPEVGAPINRVFPPLLPADTFSARLGNGSGGSQAEVLSFQVANFYPPSMMGFSMAFIGNQNHDGTDNYKNPFISIWVSRSNELVTSMNPGMLLADTTIHLDSLSSFFKTRGTGNRVYREWTRFELETLFPSLAGPWSEEKFTIYFATADCTDGGHFGYAYIDNVSTYSRTIASFTAPTTFSRSIAGSSIGSIKINGSASVAESFYSFDIVRCNSLGVPLFSAPTYTTESLVPPYSGFVPASMNLRPIFDAIVPSGYWASGAYYRIRLKTWNTGTDSEDSASRVIQCVGGFIME
;
A
#
# COMPACT_ATOMS: atom_id res chain seq x y z
N MET A 1 42.67 44.53 -38.83
CA MET A 1 42.23 43.88 -37.58
C MET A 1 40.97 44.57 -37.07
N LYS A 2 39.95 43.80 -36.68
CA LYS A 2 38.59 44.16 -36.20
C LYS A 2 37.52 43.88 -37.26
N LYS A 3 36.43 43.15 -36.98
CA LYS A 3 36.06 42.13 -35.99
C LYS A 3 34.76 41.57 -36.57
N ILE A 4 34.67 40.25 -36.66
CA ILE A 4 33.56 39.50 -37.27
C ILE A 4 32.27 39.71 -36.47
N ILE A 5 31.16 39.88 -37.20
CA ILE A 5 29.81 40.15 -36.71
C ILE A 5 29.12 38.85 -36.28
N HIS A 6 28.72 38.83 -35.01
CA HIS A 6 27.54 38.21 -34.40
C HIS A 6 26.96 36.92 -35.01
N THR A 7 27.29 35.79 -34.37
CA THR A 7 26.35 34.67 -34.22
C THR A 7 26.00 34.59 -32.73
N LEU A 8 24.86 35.17 -32.35
CA LEU A 8 24.32 35.04 -31.00
C LEU A 8 23.73 33.63 -30.89
N LEU A 9 24.33 32.84 -30.01
CA LEU A 9 23.94 31.48 -29.66
C LEU A 9 22.58 31.51 -28.95
N LEU A 10 21.52 31.06 -29.62
CA LEU A 10 20.21 30.83 -29.00
C LEU A 10 20.25 29.46 -28.28
N ILE A 11 20.95 29.39 -27.15
CA ILE A 11 20.80 28.30 -26.16
C ILE A 11 20.10 28.92 -24.96
N ALA A 12 18.81 29.20 -25.13
CA ALA A 12 17.92 29.52 -24.02
C ALA A 12 17.24 28.21 -23.58
N GLY A 13 17.70 27.67 -22.46
CA GLY A 13 16.87 26.92 -21.52
C GLY A 13 16.26 25.59 -21.99
N LEU A 14 17.08 24.59 -22.27
CA LEU A 14 16.68 23.21 -21.95
C LEU A 14 17.08 22.94 -20.51
N LEU A 15 16.30 23.46 -19.56
CA LEU A 15 16.33 22.91 -18.21
C LEU A 15 15.75 21.49 -18.30
N PRO A 16 16.42 20.46 -17.76
CA PRO A 16 15.76 19.18 -17.62
C PRO A 16 14.52 19.41 -16.75
N PHE A 17 13.33 19.15 -17.31
CA PHE A 17 12.12 19.00 -16.52
C PHE A 17 12.40 17.83 -15.57
N SER A 18 12.67 18.12 -14.29
CA SER A 18 12.73 17.05 -13.29
C SER A 18 11.32 16.52 -13.10
N ALA A 19 11.16 15.20 -13.15
CA ALA A 19 9.94 14.50 -12.77
C ALA A 19 9.50 14.87 -11.32
N ASP A 20 10.40 15.41 -10.50
CA ASP A 20 10.11 15.87 -9.13
C ASP A 20 9.10 17.03 -9.06
N ALA A 21 8.96 17.84 -10.11
CA ALA A 21 8.00 18.96 -10.10
C ALA A 21 6.54 18.48 -10.16
N GLN A 22 6.29 17.29 -10.73
CA GLN A 22 4.96 16.72 -10.89
C GLN A 22 4.34 16.29 -9.55
N PHE A 23 5.18 15.85 -8.63
CA PHE A 23 4.79 15.29 -7.33
C PHE A 23 5.32 16.12 -6.17
N TYR A 24 5.45 17.43 -6.36
CA TYR A 24 5.97 18.31 -5.31
C TYR A 24 5.21 18.10 -4.00
N ASN A 25 5.93 17.59 -3.00
CA ASN A 25 5.41 17.26 -1.67
C ASN A 25 4.22 16.27 -1.66
N GLY A 26 4.08 15.43 -2.70
CA GLY A 26 3.10 14.33 -2.74
C GLY A 26 3.38 13.21 -1.73
N ASN A 27 4.62 13.13 -1.25
CA ASN A 27 5.05 12.28 -0.13
C ASN A 27 5.09 13.04 1.22
N LEU A 28 4.61 14.29 1.28
CA LEU A 28 4.44 15.07 2.52
C LEU A 28 5.73 15.35 3.33
N GLU A 29 6.91 15.04 2.78
CA GLU A 29 8.19 15.18 3.46
C GLU A 29 8.63 16.63 3.71
N ALA A 30 7.90 17.63 3.19
CA ALA A 30 8.04 19.03 3.62
C ALA A 30 7.45 19.30 5.02
N GLY A 31 6.82 18.30 5.66
CA GLY A 31 6.23 18.41 6.99
C GLY A 31 4.99 19.32 7.05
N ASN A 32 4.36 19.58 5.91
CA ASN A 32 3.20 20.47 5.76
C ASN A 32 2.34 20.04 4.54
N PHE A 33 1.20 20.72 4.36
CA PHE A 33 0.27 20.49 3.25
C PHE A 33 0.58 21.31 1.99
N ALA A 34 1.81 21.76 1.76
CA ALA A 34 2.15 22.43 0.49
C ALA A 34 1.90 21.48 -0.69
N GLY A 35 1.25 21.98 -1.75
CA GLY A 35 0.80 21.13 -2.87
C GLY A 35 -0.54 20.41 -2.64
N TRP A 36 -1.10 20.49 -1.44
CA TRP A 36 -2.38 19.90 -1.08
C TRP A 36 -3.43 20.97 -0.78
N ARG A 37 -4.70 20.64 -1.02
CA ARG A 37 -5.85 21.42 -0.52
C ARG A 37 -6.63 20.56 0.45
N ALA A 38 -7.15 21.18 1.50
CA ALA A 38 -7.87 20.52 2.57
C ALA A 38 -9.29 21.08 2.66
N TYR A 39 -10.26 20.25 3.04
CA TYR A 39 -11.65 20.67 3.18
C TYR A 39 -12.33 19.94 4.32
N THR A 40 -13.31 20.59 4.94
CA THR A 40 -14.16 19.97 5.96
C THR A 40 -15.63 20.08 5.60
N GLY A 41 -16.38 19.03 5.93
CA GLY A 41 -17.82 18.95 5.77
C GLY A 41 -18.42 17.95 6.75
N SER A 42 -19.59 17.41 6.38
CA SER A 42 -20.36 16.45 7.17
C SER A 42 -20.93 15.32 6.31
N ASN A 43 -21.01 14.11 6.86
CA ASN A 43 -21.72 12.97 6.30
C ASN A 43 -23.10 12.80 6.94
N SER A 44 -24.11 13.54 6.47
CA SER A 44 -25.46 13.49 7.02
C SER A 44 -26.41 12.51 6.30
N GLY A 45 -25.97 11.84 5.24
CA GLY A 45 -26.84 11.01 4.40
C GLY A 45 -26.19 9.82 3.69
N GLY A 46 -24.97 9.44 4.09
CA GLY A 46 -24.22 8.34 3.48
C GLY A 46 -23.55 8.72 2.16
N SER A 47 -23.63 10.01 1.79
CA SER A 47 -22.99 10.61 0.63
C SER A 47 -22.56 12.02 0.96
N LEU A 48 -21.45 12.47 0.36
CA LEU A 48 -20.87 13.78 0.61
C LEU A 48 -21.51 14.84 -0.28
N ASN A 49 -22.14 15.85 0.33
CA ASN A 49 -22.57 17.03 -0.41
C ASN A 49 -21.37 17.99 -0.60
N LEU A 50 -20.63 17.81 -1.69
CA LEU A 50 -19.38 18.56 -1.94
C LEU A 50 -19.56 20.08 -2.01
N SER A 51 -20.77 20.58 -2.26
CA SER A 51 -21.05 22.02 -2.30
C SER A 51 -21.06 22.71 -0.92
N THR A 52 -21.15 21.93 0.16
CA THR A 52 -21.18 22.47 1.54
C THR A 52 -19.82 22.41 2.22
N PHE A 53 -18.82 21.82 1.57
CA PHE A 53 -17.48 21.73 2.14
C PHE A 53 -16.81 23.10 2.18
N VAL A 54 -16.10 23.36 3.27
CA VAL A 54 -15.32 24.58 3.48
C VAL A 54 -13.85 24.25 3.28
N GLU A 55 -13.18 25.00 2.41
CA GLU A 55 -11.74 24.89 2.18
C GLU A 55 -10.94 25.41 3.39
N GLY A 56 -9.90 24.67 3.76
CA GLY A 56 -8.99 24.96 4.86
C GLY A 56 -8.68 23.73 5.69
N ALA A 57 -7.40 23.57 6.06
CA ALA A 57 -7.00 22.54 7.00
C ALA A 57 -7.49 22.90 8.41
N VAL A 58 -8.17 21.95 9.06
CA VAL A 58 -8.62 22.09 10.45
C VAL A 58 -7.74 21.24 11.35
N ALA A 59 -7.14 21.86 12.37
CA ALA A 59 -6.28 21.19 13.33
C ALA A 59 -6.99 19.98 13.97
N GLY A 60 -6.30 18.85 14.03
CA GLY A 60 -6.83 17.59 14.56
C GLY A 60 -7.58 16.74 13.53
N ARG A 61 -8.20 17.36 12.51
CA ARG A 61 -8.92 16.70 11.40
C ARG A 61 -8.03 16.53 10.15
N HIS A 62 -7.11 17.47 9.95
CA HIS A 62 -6.05 17.42 8.94
C HIS A 62 -4.73 17.58 9.68
N THR A 63 -3.97 16.50 9.81
CA THR A 63 -2.78 16.51 10.67
C THR A 63 -1.60 15.90 9.94
N ILE A 64 -0.49 16.63 9.82
CA ILE A 64 0.79 16.02 9.49
C ILE A 64 1.28 15.27 10.72
N VAL A 65 1.54 13.98 10.58
CA VAL A 65 1.95 13.10 11.68
C VAL A 65 3.37 12.60 11.47
N THR A 66 4.01 12.24 12.59
CA THR A 66 5.35 11.66 12.64
C THR A 66 5.29 10.20 13.12
N PRO A 67 6.38 9.42 12.98
CA PRO A 67 6.39 8.01 13.33
C PRO A 67 5.96 7.78 14.77
N ALA A 68 4.91 6.98 14.95
CA ALA A 68 4.49 6.38 16.21
C ALA A 68 3.45 5.30 15.89
N ASN A 69 3.08 4.51 16.89
CA ASN A 69 1.93 3.62 16.76
C ASN A 69 0.63 4.44 16.67
N ASP A 70 -0.32 3.94 15.89
CA ASP A 70 -1.66 4.49 15.84
C ASP A 70 -2.34 4.43 17.23
N PRO A 71 -3.05 5.49 17.68
CA PRO A 71 -3.65 5.53 19.01
C PRO A 71 -4.84 4.57 19.19
N GLU A 72 -5.57 4.21 18.14
CA GLU A 72 -6.75 3.34 18.20
C GLU A 72 -6.38 1.87 18.04
N VAL A 73 -5.43 1.57 17.15
CA VAL A 73 -5.05 0.19 16.80
C VAL A 73 -3.64 -0.20 17.17
N GLY A 74 -2.78 0.68 17.68
CA GLY A 74 -1.48 0.35 18.25
C GLY A 74 -0.42 -0.12 17.24
N ALA A 75 0.49 -0.99 17.71
CA ALA A 75 1.68 -1.45 16.99
C ALA A 75 1.48 -2.06 15.58
N PRO A 76 0.32 -2.65 15.22
CA PRO A 76 0.05 -3.04 13.84
C PRO A 76 0.12 -1.91 12.82
N ILE A 77 -0.11 -0.65 13.24
CA ILE A 77 -0.07 0.51 12.36
C ILE A 77 0.94 1.54 12.89
N ASN A 78 2.00 1.77 12.10
CA ASN A 78 2.76 3.01 12.22
C ASN A 78 1.99 4.13 11.52
N ARG A 79 1.93 5.31 12.12
CA ARG A 79 1.23 6.47 11.54
C ARG A 79 1.88 7.02 10.28
N VAL A 80 3.16 6.74 10.05
CA VAL A 80 3.84 7.04 8.77
C VAL A 80 4.01 5.78 7.94
N PHE A 81 4.13 5.94 6.63
CA PHE A 81 4.51 4.83 5.78
C PHE A 81 5.85 4.24 6.28
N PRO A 82 5.97 2.91 6.42
CA PRO A 82 7.09 2.37 7.17
C PRO A 82 8.45 2.70 6.50
N PRO A 83 9.41 3.24 7.27
CA PRO A 83 10.60 3.86 6.70
C PRO A 83 11.70 2.84 6.38
N LEU A 84 12.21 2.88 5.14
CA LEU A 84 13.52 2.35 4.77
C LEU A 84 14.23 3.35 3.83
N LEU A 85 14.94 4.30 4.46
CA LEU A 85 15.99 5.22 3.97
C LEU A 85 15.87 5.88 2.55
N PRO A 86 16.01 7.22 2.45
CA PRO A 86 15.85 8.20 3.54
C PRO A 86 14.42 8.09 4.09
N ALA A 87 14.29 8.19 5.40
CA ALA A 87 13.08 7.80 6.13
C ALA A 87 11.88 8.68 5.77
N ASP A 88 10.78 8.06 5.35
CA ASP A 88 9.46 8.68 5.38
C ASP A 88 9.21 9.15 6.83
N THR A 89 9.20 10.46 7.00
CA THR A 89 9.15 11.14 8.30
C THR A 89 7.76 11.69 8.56
N PHE A 90 6.98 11.91 7.49
CA PHE A 90 5.68 12.54 7.58
C PHE A 90 4.64 11.78 6.77
N SER A 91 3.42 11.74 7.29
CA SER A 91 2.25 11.39 6.51
C SER A 91 1.09 12.31 6.89
N ALA A 92 0.00 12.26 6.15
CA ALA A 92 -1.20 13.02 6.47
C ALA A 92 -2.21 12.10 7.14
N ARG A 93 -2.63 12.43 8.36
CA ARG A 93 -3.87 11.92 8.93
C ARG A 93 -5.05 12.75 8.44
N LEU A 94 -5.95 12.11 7.72
CA LEU A 94 -7.23 12.66 7.26
C LEU A 94 -8.35 12.10 8.13
N GLY A 95 -9.05 12.96 8.85
CA GLY A 95 -10.02 12.58 9.88
C GLY A 95 -9.39 12.45 11.27
N ASN A 96 -10.18 11.93 12.21
CA ASN A 96 -9.78 11.76 13.61
C ASN A 96 -10.53 10.62 14.31
N GLY A 97 -10.18 10.33 15.57
CA GLY A 97 -10.80 9.26 16.37
C GLY A 97 -12.12 9.62 17.05
N SER A 98 -12.78 10.71 16.63
CA SER A 98 -14.06 11.17 17.17
C SER A 98 -15.14 11.00 16.11
N GLY A 99 -16.34 10.59 16.53
CA GLY A 99 -17.50 10.61 15.64
C GLY A 99 -18.10 12.02 15.50
N GLY A 100 -19.38 12.06 15.12
CA GLY A 100 -20.14 13.29 14.93
C GLY A 100 -20.46 13.61 13.46
N SER A 101 -20.47 12.58 12.62
CA SER A 101 -20.81 12.69 11.20
C SER A 101 -19.86 13.66 10.47
N GLN A 102 -18.60 13.74 10.92
CA GLN A 102 -17.59 14.59 10.32
C GLN A 102 -17.14 14.00 8.97
N ALA A 103 -16.74 14.88 8.04
CA ALA A 103 -16.09 14.46 6.81
C ALA A 103 -14.95 15.42 6.45
N GLU A 104 -13.88 14.87 5.93
CA GLU A 104 -12.66 15.58 5.57
C GLU A 104 -12.24 15.20 4.16
N VAL A 105 -11.64 16.14 3.43
CA VAL A 105 -11.07 15.89 2.10
C VAL A 105 -9.67 16.47 2.02
N LEU A 106 -8.72 15.68 1.51
CA LEU A 106 -7.47 16.17 0.96
C LEU A 106 -7.46 15.97 -0.55
N SER A 107 -6.95 16.95 -1.28
CA SER A 107 -6.77 16.84 -2.73
C SER A 107 -5.36 17.20 -3.15
N PHE A 108 -4.81 16.43 -4.08
CA PHE A 108 -3.49 16.66 -4.68
C PHE A 108 -3.63 16.76 -6.20
N GLN A 109 -3.16 17.86 -6.78
CA GLN A 109 -3.16 18.06 -8.22
C GLN A 109 -1.86 17.54 -8.82
N VAL A 110 -1.99 16.65 -9.80
CA VAL A 110 -0.90 16.17 -10.62
C VAL A 110 -0.92 16.94 -11.93
N ALA A 111 0.21 17.55 -12.29
CA ALA A 111 0.39 18.28 -13.55
C ALA A 111 1.36 17.55 -14.47
N ASN A 112 1.18 17.71 -15.79
CA ASN A 112 2.05 17.15 -16.84
C ASN A 112 2.19 15.62 -16.77
N PHE A 113 1.09 14.93 -16.50
CA PHE A 113 1.10 13.47 -16.42
C PHE A 113 1.07 12.83 -17.80
N TYR A 114 2.06 11.97 -18.06
CA TYR A 114 2.13 11.17 -19.28
C TYR A 114 2.16 9.68 -18.91
N PRO A 115 1.19 8.88 -19.39
CA PRO A 115 1.26 7.42 -19.32
C PRO A 115 2.51 6.87 -20.02
N PRO A 116 2.97 5.66 -19.69
CA PRO A 116 2.41 4.74 -18.70
C PRO A 116 3.06 4.98 -17.34
N SER A 117 2.50 5.89 -16.56
CA SER A 117 3.07 6.26 -15.28
C SER A 117 2.47 5.34 -14.21
N MET A 118 3.33 4.55 -13.57
CA MET A 118 3.03 3.65 -12.46
C MET A 118 2.73 4.43 -11.16
N MET A 119 1.84 5.40 -11.25
CA MET A 119 1.52 6.32 -10.17
C MET A 119 0.42 5.73 -9.29
N GLY A 120 0.60 5.99 -8.01
CA GLY A 120 -0.32 5.60 -6.99
C GLY A 120 -0.10 6.40 -5.73
N PHE A 121 -0.65 5.90 -4.65
CA PHE A 121 -0.53 6.47 -3.32
C PHE A 121 -0.57 5.34 -2.29
N SER A 122 -0.04 5.59 -1.10
CA SER A 122 -0.09 4.65 0.00
C SER A 122 -1.10 5.14 1.03
N MET A 123 -1.92 4.23 1.56
CA MET A 123 -2.86 4.56 2.64
C MET A 123 -3.02 3.44 3.65
N ALA A 124 -3.29 3.82 4.89
CA ALA A 124 -3.81 2.94 5.94
C ALA A 124 -5.16 3.49 6.42
N PHE A 125 -6.11 2.61 6.75
CA PHE A 125 -7.46 3.00 7.19
C PHE A 125 -7.75 2.48 8.58
N ILE A 126 -8.39 3.30 9.41
CA ILE A 126 -8.69 2.97 10.79
C ILE A 126 -10.07 3.55 11.14
N GLY A 127 -10.88 2.78 11.85
CA GLY A 127 -12.11 3.29 12.40
C GLY A 127 -12.82 2.25 13.24
N ASN A 128 -14.11 2.50 13.48
CA ASN A 128 -15.00 1.53 14.08
C ASN A 128 -16.26 1.34 13.24
N GLN A 129 -16.84 0.15 13.34
CA GLN A 129 -18.02 -0.24 12.57
C GLN A 129 -19.05 -0.87 13.50
N ASN A 130 -20.32 -0.50 13.38
CA ASN A 130 -21.41 -1.26 13.99
C ASN A 130 -22.61 -1.51 13.06
N HIS A 131 -22.59 -1.05 11.81
CA HIS A 131 -23.69 -1.32 10.87
C HIS A 131 -23.31 -2.50 9.96
N ASP A 132 -24.22 -3.44 9.75
CA ASP A 132 -24.03 -4.58 8.84
C ASP A 132 -25.16 -4.67 7.81
N GLY A 133 -24.99 -5.57 6.84
CA GLY A 133 -26.00 -5.83 5.82
C GLY A 133 -26.43 -4.59 5.05
N THR A 134 -27.74 -4.30 5.06
CA THR A 134 -28.34 -3.20 4.29
C THR A 134 -27.98 -1.81 4.82
N ASP A 135 -27.51 -1.70 6.05
CA ASP A 135 -27.14 -0.43 6.69
C ASP A 135 -25.64 -0.11 6.57
N ASN A 136 -24.87 -0.92 5.83
CA ASN A 136 -23.44 -0.73 5.68
C ASN A 136 -23.06 0.65 5.10
N TYR A 137 -23.93 1.26 4.30
CA TYR A 137 -23.72 2.62 3.77
C TYR A 137 -23.60 3.69 4.87
N LYS A 138 -24.10 3.41 6.08
CA LYS A 138 -23.97 4.29 7.24
C LYS A 138 -22.59 4.22 7.86
N ASN A 139 -21.83 3.14 7.68
CA ASN A 139 -20.51 3.02 8.30
C ASN A 139 -19.55 4.10 7.83
N PRO A 140 -18.53 4.42 8.63
CA PRO A 140 -17.46 5.28 8.18
C PRO A 140 -16.85 4.75 6.89
N PHE A 141 -16.38 5.65 6.03
CA PHE A 141 -15.84 5.26 4.73
C PHE A 141 -14.64 6.11 4.33
N ILE A 142 -13.89 5.54 3.40
CA ILE A 142 -12.94 6.26 2.57
C ILE A 142 -13.51 6.35 1.15
N SER A 143 -13.51 7.54 0.57
CA SER A 143 -13.83 7.75 -0.84
C SER A 143 -12.61 8.33 -1.54
N ILE A 144 -12.32 7.80 -2.73
CA ILE A 144 -11.17 8.22 -3.53
C ILE A 144 -11.67 8.44 -4.95
N TRP A 145 -11.37 9.59 -5.53
CA TRP A 145 -11.73 9.85 -6.92
C TRP A 145 -10.69 10.69 -7.63
N VAL A 146 -10.66 10.53 -8.94
CA VAL A 146 -9.79 11.24 -9.87
C VAL A 146 -10.65 12.14 -10.72
N SER A 147 -10.29 13.41 -10.82
CA SER A 147 -11.08 14.41 -11.55
C SER A 147 -10.21 15.33 -12.39
N ARG A 148 -10.74 15.78 -13.53
CA ARG A 148 -10.18 16.91 -14.29
C ARG A 148 -10.33 18.23 -13.53
N SER A 149 -11.27 18.31 -12.58
CA SER A 149 -11.48 19.53 -11.81
C SER A 149 -10.52 19.61 -10.64
N ASN A 150 -9.95 20.79 -10.43
CA ASN A 150 -9.23 21.12 -9.20
C ASN A 150 -10.16 21.69 -8.11
N GLU A 151 -11.45 21.90 -8.42
CA GLU A 151 -12.41 22.43 -7.47
C GLU A 151 -13.29 21.31 -6.92
N LEU A 152 -13.32 21.17 -5.59
CA LEU A 152 -14.05 20.09 -4.92
C LEU A 152 -15.52 20.04 -5.35
N VAL A 153 -16.20 21.18 -5.38
CA VAL A 153 -17.64 21.28 -5.70
C VAL A 153 -18.02 20.75 -7.07
N THR A 154 -17.12 20.82 -8.06
CA THR A 154 -17.36 20.32 -9.43
C THR A 154 -16.65 19.01 -9.72
N SER A 155 -15.89 18.48 -8.77
CA SER A 155 -14.98 17.34 -9.00
C SER A 155 -15.67 16.04 -9.38
N MET A 156 -16.92 15.86 -8.95
CA MET A 156 -17.74 14.68 -9.29
C MET A 156 -18.79 14.96 -10.39
N ASN A 157 -18.76 16.14 -11.04
CA ASN A 157 -19.70 16.44 -12.11
C ASN A 157 -19.47 15.53 -13.33
N PRO A 158 -20.53 15.18 -14.10
CA PRO A 158 -20.38 14.48 -15.37
C PRO A 158 -19.38 15.20 -16.30
N GLY A 159 -18.46 14.44 -16.88
CA GLY A 159 -17.37 14.97 -17.74
C GLY A 159 -16.12 15.42 -16.98
N MET A 160 -16.24 15.76 -15.69
CA MET A 160 -15.08 16.07 -14.84
C MET A 160 -14.54 14.83 -14.13
N LEU A 161 -15.44 13.97 -13.64
CA LEU A 161 -15.08 12.72 -12.99
C LEU A 161 -14.44 11.74 -13.98
N LEU A 162 -13.26 11.22 -13.62
CA LEU A 162 -12.54 10.21 -14.39
C LEU A 162 -12.77 8.81 -13.84
N ALA A 163 -12.70 8.68 -12.51
CA ALA A 163 -12.94 7.45 -11.79
C ALA A 163 -13.18 7.74 -10.31
N ASP A 164 -13.93 6.88 -9.63
CA ASP A 164 -14.18 6.94 -8.21
C ASP A 164 -14.33 5.54 -7.61
N THR A 165 -14.09 5.46 -6.30
CA THR A 165 -14.37 4.29 -5.49
C THR A 165 -14.67 4.75 -4.07
N THR A 166 -15.57 4.03 -3.41
CA THR A 166 -15.89 4.25 -2.00
C THR A 166 -15.83 2.92 -1.28
N ILE A 167 -15.08 2.88 -0.19
CA ILE A 167 -14.87 1.68 0.63
C ILE A 167 -15.39 2.01 2.02
N HIS A 168 -16.53 1.39 2.37
CA HIS A 168 -17.06 1.43 3.72
C HIS A 168 -16.27 0.48 4.62
N LEU A 169 -16.03 0.90 5.86
CA LEU A 169 -15.41 0.03 6.85
C LEU A 169 -16.32 -1.16 7.10
N ASP A 170 -15.79 -2.36 6.83
CA ASP A 170 -16.52 -3.60 6.98
C ASP A 170 -15.66 -4.72 7.59
N SER A 171 -15.95 -5.07 8.84
CA SER A 171 -15.32 -6.14 9.62
C SER A 171 -15.58 -7.54 9.06
N LEU A 172 -16.59 -7.70 8.19
CA LEU A 172 -16.86 -8.95 7.49
C LEU A 172 -16.09 -9.06 6.17
N SER A 173 -15.55 -7.95 5.66
CA SER A 173 -14.74 -7.94 4.45
C SER A 173 -13.35 -8.49 4.73
N SER A 174 -12.86 -9.38 3.87
CA SER A 174 -11.48 -9.86 3.88
C SER A 174 -10.45 -8.75 3.60
N PHE A 175 -10.93 -7.57 3.17
CA PHE A 175 -10.09 -6.39 3.00
C PHE A 175 -9.66 -5.80 4.34
N PHE A 176 -10.46 -5.90 5.39
CA PHE A 176 -10.13 -5.32 6.69
C PHE A 176 -9.70 -6.37 7.72
N LYS A 177 -8.93 -5.91 8.70
CA LYS A 177 -8.58 -6.64 9.92
C LYS A 177 -9.38 -6.06 11.08
N THR A 178 -9.63 -6.88 12.10
CA THR A 178 -10.27 -6.46 13.35
C THR A 178 -9.31 -6.55 14.52
N ARG A 179 -9.44 -5.66 15.51
CA ARG A 179 -8.61 -5.69 16.73
C ARG A 179 -9.42 -5.44 18.00
N GLY A 180 -9.19 -6.29 19.00
CA GLY A 180 -9.68 -6.10 20.37
C GLY A 180 -11.21 -6.12 20.50
N THR A 181 -11.69 -5.61 21.63
CA THR A 181 -13.10 -5.37 21.93
C THR A 181 -13.46 -3.93 21.56
N GLY A 182 -14.52 -3.68 20.79
CA GLY A 182 -14.95 -2.33 20.37
C GLY A 182 -15.03 -2.10 18.86
N ASN A 183 -15.14 -3.19 18.08
CA ASN A 183 -15.31 -3.20 16.62
C ASN A 183 -14.33 -2.27 15.90
N ARG A 184 -13.07 -2.23 16.34
CA ARG A 184 -12.01 -1.53 15.61
C ARG A 184 -11.70 -2.32 14.35
N VAL A 185 -11.88 -1.64 13.23
CA VAL A 185 -11.67 -2.16 11.87
C VAL A 185 -10.55 -1.35 11.27
N TYR A 186 -9.55 -2.03 10.70
CA TYR A 186 -8.41 -1.35 10.12
C TYR A 186 -7.84 -2.06 8.91
N ARG A 187 -7.12 -1.29 8.12
CA ARG A 187 -6.33 -1.73 6.98
C ARG A 187 -4.93 -1.16 7.17
N GLU A 188 -3.94 -2.04 7.12
CA GLU A 188 -2.52 -1.66 7.11
C GLU A 188 -2.17 -0.87 5.85
N TRP A 189 -1.00 -0.22 5.89
CA TRP A 189 -0.46 0.51 4.76
C TRP A 189 -0.50 -0.36 3.51
N THR A 190 -1.28 0.11 2.55
CA THR A 190 -1.53 -0.53 1.26
C THR A 190 -1.18 0.49 0.19
N ARG A 191 -0.43 0.05 -0.81
CA ARG A 191 -0.24 0.82 -2.02
C ARG A 191 -1.44 0.63 -2.95
N PHE A 192 -1.96 1.73 -3.45
CA PHE A 192 -2.98 1.73 -4.51
C PHE A 192 -2.39 2.37 -5.75
N GLU A 193 -2.18 1.55 -6.77
CA GLU A 193 -1.81 2.03 -8.11
C GLU A 193 -3.08 2.44 -8.84
N LEU A 194 -3.10 3.62 -9.48
CA LEU A 194 -4.33 4.17 -10.04
C LEU A 194 -4.96 3.25 -11.09
N GLU A 195 -4.16 2.63 -11.95
CA GLU A 195 -4.65 1.73 -13.00
C GLU A 195 -5.31 0.46 -12.43
N THR A 196 -4.87 0.01 -11.26
CA THR A 196 -5.40 -1.19 -10.59
C THR A 196 -6.64 -0.84 -9.79
N LEU A 197 -6.63 0.30 -9.11
CA LEU A 197 -7.79 0.79 -8.36
C LEU A 197 -8.92 1.24 -9.28
N PHE A 198 -8.57 1.84 -10.42
CA PHE A 198 -9.50 2.38 -11.41
C PHE A 198 -9.22 1.78 -12.79
N PRO A 199 -9.82 0.62 -13.13
CA PRO A 199 -9.64 0.00 -14.44
C PRO A 199 -10.06 0.89 -15.61
N SER A 200 -10.93 1.88 -15.41
CA SER A 200 -11.28 2.89 -16.41
C SER A 200 -10.12 3.81 -16.80
N LEU A 201 -9.07 3.86 -15.97
CA LEU A 201 -7.82 4.56 -16.20
C LEU A 201 -6.69 3.63 -16.65
N ALA A 202 -6.97 2.33 -16.85
CA ALA A 202 -6.00 1.40 -17.39
C ALA A 202 -5.78 1.66 -18.89
N GLY A 203 -4.54 1.91 -19.29
CA GLY A 203 -4.16 2.24 -20.67
C GLY A 203 -3.75 3.70 -20.85
N PRO A 204 -3.48 4.15 -22.10
CA PRO A 204 -3.01 5.49 -22.36
C PRO A 204 -4.16 6.51 -22.21
N TRP A 205 -4.15 7.29 -21.13
CA TRP A 205 -4.98 8.48 -20.97
C TRP A 205 -4.08 9.69 -20.70
N SER A 206 -4.18 10.72 -21.54
CA SER A 206 -3.39 11.95 -21.36
C SER A 206 -4.28 13.05 -20.84
N GLU A 207 -4.02 13.50 -19.62
CA GLU A 207 -4.58 14.73 -19.08
C GLU A 207 -3.42 15.66 -18.76
N GLU A 208 -3.50 16.91 -19.24
CA GLU A 208 -2.49 17.93 -18.89
C GLU A 208 -2.41 18.11 -17.37
N LYS A 209 -3.54 17.94 -16.68
CA LYS A 209 -3.66 17.93 -15.23
C LYS A 209 -4.89 17.15 -14.78
N PHE A 210 -4.78 16.52 -13.63
CA PHE A 210 -5.93 15.98 -12.90
C PHE A 210 -5.67 16.11 -11.40
N THR A 211 -6.71 15.90 -10.61
CA THR A 211 -6.67 15.99 -9.16
C THR A 211 -7.15 14.67 -8.57
N ILE A 212 -6.37 14.13 -7.64
CA ILE A 212 -6.79 13.01 -6.81
C ILE A 212 -7.38 13.59 -5.54
N TYR A 213 -8.56 13.12 -5.18
CA TYR A 213 -9.22 13.47 -3.93
C TYR A 213 -9.31 12.25 -3.04
N PHE A 214 -9.06 12.47 -1.76
CA PHE A 214 -9.19 11.50 -0.70
C PHE A 214 -10.17 12.07 0.30
N ALA A 215 -11.23 11.34 0.61
CA ALA A 215 -12.20 11.74 1.62
C ALA A 215 -12.34 10.68 2.69
N THR A 216 -12.38 11.11 3.95
CA THR A 216 -12.86 10.31 5.06
C THR A 216 -14.20 10.84 5.52
N ALA A 217 -15.04 9.94 6.00
CA ALA A 217 -16.29 10.31 6.64
C ALA A 217 -16.60 9.37 7.78
N ASP A 218 -17.09 9.94 8.87
CA ASP A 218 -17.69 9.23 9.99
C ASP A 218 -19.01 8.57 9.58
N CYS A 219 -19.55 7.76 10.49
CA CYS A 219 -20.88 7.21 10.34
C CYS A 219 -21.94 8.31 10.29
N THR A 220 -22.99 8.08 9.50
CA THR A 220 -24.13 9.01 9.38
C THR A 220 -24.82 9.31 10.70
N ASP A 221 -24.88 8.30 11.58
CA ASP A 221 -25.53 8.37 12.89
C ASP A 221 -24.61 9.03 13.96
N GLY A 222 -23.37 9.36 13.58
CA GLY A 222 -22.42 10.12 14.39
C GLY A 222 -21.72 9.34 15.50
N GLY A 223 -22.07 8.07 15.72
CA GLY A 223 -21.48 7.24 16.78
C GLY A 223 -20.11 6.63 16.45
N HIS A 224 -19.75 6.55 15.16
CA HIS A 224 -18.53 5.87 14.69
C HIS A 224 -17.69 6.80 13.84
N PHE A 225 -16.38 6.63 13.93
CA PHE A 225 -15.38 7.42 13.24
C PHE A 225 -14.63 6.60 12.21
N GLY A 226 -14.10 7.28 11.21
CA GLY A 226 -13.17 6.72 10.25
C GLY A 226 -12.12 7.75 9.88
N TYR A 227 -10.86 7.34 9.87
CA TYR A 227 -9.75 8.16 9.41
C TYR A 227 -8.74 7.34 8.62
N ALA A 228 -7.90 8.04 7.87
CA ALA A 228 -6.85 7.45 7.07
C ALA A 228 -5.52 8.13 7.30
N TYR A 229 -4.43 7.36 7.15
CA TYR A 229 -3.11 7.92 6.86
C TYR A 229 -2.89 7.86 5.35
N ILE A 230 -2.33 8.92 4.78
CA ILE A 230 -2.10 9.10 3.35
C ILE A 230 -0.64 9.51 3.15
N ASP A 231 0.00 8.89 2.17
CA ASP A 231 1.40 9.16 1.85
C ASP A 231 1.74 8.77 0.41
N ASN A 232 2.94 9.13 -0.03
CA ASN A 232 3.59 8.62 -1.24
C ASN A 232 2.76 8.76 -2.53
N VAL A 233 2.04 9.89 -2.72
CA VAL A 233 1.45 10.22 -4.02
C VAL A 233 2.58 10.48 -5.02
N SER A 234 2.94 9.46 -5.78
CA SER A 234 4.11 9.46 -6.67
C SER A 234 4.13 8.24 -7.59
N THR A 235 5.11 8.18 -8.49
CA THR A 235 5.47 6.99 -9.30
C THR A 235 6.40 6.02 -8.58
N TYR A 236 6.96 6.44 -7.44
CA TYR A 236 7.72 5.56 -6.57
C TYR A 236 6.74 4.73 -5.76
N SER A 237 6.99 3.43 -5.76
CA SER A 237 6.25 2.47 -4.97
C SER A 237 7.28 1.66 -4.21
N ARG A 238 6.98 1.27 -2.98
CA ARG A 238 7.88 0.47 -2.14
C ARG A 238 7.05 -0.55 -1.41
N THR A 239 7.64 -1.72 -1.20
CA THR A 239 7.09 -2.75 -0.34
C THR A 239 8.09 -3.02 0.78
N ILE A 240 7.61 -3.64 1.87
CA ILE A 240 8.49 -4.17 2.91
C ILE A 240 8.20 -5.64 3.02
N ALA A 241 9.17 -6.48 2.65
CA ALA A 241 9.06 -7.92 2.80
C ALA A 241 9.43 -8.30 4.23
N SER A 242 8.53 -8.99 4.94
CA SER A 242 8.87 -9.53 6.27
C SER A 242 8.09 -10.80 6.56
N PHE A 243 8.82 -11.84 6.99
CA PHE A 243 8.20 -13.07 7.43
C PHE A 243 9.02 -13.78 8.52
N THR A 244 8.35 -14.64 9.27
CA THR A 244 8.97 -15.63 10.15
C THR A 244 8.82 -17.02 9.53
N ALA A 245 9.75 -17.92 9.85
CA ALA A 245 9.76 -19.30 9.40
C ALA A 245 10.38 -20.16 10.51
N PRO A 246 10.08 -21.47 10.59
CA PRO A 246 10.70 -22.35 11.56
C PRO A 246 12.20 -22.49 11.25
N THR A 247 13.04 -22.68 12.27
CA THR A 247 14.47 -22.92 12.07
C THR A 247 14.76 -24.31 11.51
N THR A 248 13.85 -25.26 11.72
CA THR A 248 13.96 -26.64 11.24
C THR A 248 12.61 -27.14 10.72
N PHE A 249 12.65 -28.15 9.85
CA PHE A 249 11.47 -28.88 9.40
C PHE A 249 11.84 -30.34 9.14
N SER A 250 10.86 -31.24 9.26
CA SER A 250 11.06 -32.66 8.97
C SER A 250 10.95 -32.96 7.46
N ARG A 251 11.59 -34.04 7.01
CA ARG A 251 11.29 -34.60 5.70
C ARG A 251 9.87 -35.19 5.72
N SER A 252 8.97 -34.70 4.85
CA SER A 252 7.62 -35.28 4.74
C SER A 252 7.69 -36.73 4.27
N ILE A 253 6.86 -37.57 4.87
CA ILE A 253 6.48 -38.89 4.34
C ILE A 253 5.17 -38.66 3.58
N ALA A 254 5.04 -39.21 2.37
CA ALA A 254 3.84 -39.07 1.56
C ALA A 254 2.57 -39.37 2.40
N GLY A 255 1.66 -38.41 2.47
CA GLY A 255 0.41 -38.49 3.27
C GLY A 255 0.49 -37.97 4.70
N SER A 256 1.63 -37.42 5.15
CA SER A 256 1.81 -36.88 6.50
C SER A 256 1.97 -35.36 6.52
N SER A 257 1.33 -34.69 7.49
CA SER A 257 1.53 -33.28 7.83
C SER A 257 2.88 -32.99 8.52
N ILE A 258 3.65 -34.03 8.82
CA ILE A 258 5.00 -33.93 9.40
C ILE A 258 5.94 -33.32 8.36
N GLY A 259 6.62 -32.23 8.72
CA GLY A 259 7.55 -31.53 7.83
C GLY A 259 7.04 -30.22 7.23
N SER A 260 6.10 -29.57 7.91
CA SER A 260 5.54 -28.29 7.51
C SER A 260 6.59 -27.17 7.50
N ILE A 261 6.48 -26.25 6.54
CA ILE A 261 7.26 -25.00 6.52
C ILE A 261 6.23 -23.89 6.74
N LYS A 262 5.79 -23.73 7.98
CA LYS A 262 4.80 -22.73 8.39
C LYS A 262 5.46 -21.35 8.48
N ILE A 263 5.10 -20.45 7.58
CA ILE A 263 5.54 -19.06 7.62
C ILE A 263 4.43 -18.15 8.12
N ASN A 264 4.81 -17.05 8.76
CA ASN A 264 3.94 -15.93 9.04
C ASN A 264 4.53 -14.68 8.40
N GLY A 265 3.87 -14.17 7.36
CA GLY A 265 4.27 -12.98 6.61
C GLY A 265 3.49 -11.73 6.95
N SER A 266 2.71 -11.71 8.04
CA SER A 266 1.81 -10.60 8.39
C SER A 266 2.51 -9.29 8.74
N ALA A 267 3.84 -9.28 8.76
CA ALA A 267 4.66 -8.09 8.97
C ALA A 267 5.14 -7.48 7.65
N SER A 268 4.84 -8.11 6.50
CA SER A 268 5.02 -7.47 5.19
C SER A 268 4.03 -6.31 5.06
N VAL A 269 4.44 -5.27 4.32
CA VAL A 269 3.64 -4.06 4.16
C VAL A 269 3.67 -3.56 2.72
N ALA A 270 2.53 -3.00 2.30
CA ALA A 270 2.32 -2.29 1.04
C ALA A 270 2.47 -3.14 -0.23
N GLU A 271 2.50 -4.46 -0.13
CA GLU A 271 2.58 -5.37 -1.26
C GLU A 271 1.23 -5.59 -1.97
N SER A 272 1.28 -5.63 -3.31
CA SER A 272 0.18 -6.07 -4.17
C SER A 272 0.39 -7.51 -4.64
N PHE A 273 1.66 -7.90 -4.75
CA PHE A 273 2.08 -9.21 -5.19
C PHE A 273 3.22 -9.75 -4.33
N TYR A 274 3.31 -11.07 -4.25
CA TYR A 274 4.44 -11.74 -3.62
C TYR A 274 4.77 -13.08 -4.27
N SER A 275 6.02 -13.51 -4.06
CA SER A 275 6.51 -14.84 -4.45
C SER A 275 7.53 -15.34 -3.46
N PHE A 276 7.76 -16.66 -3.48
CA PHE A 276 8.79 -17.29 -2.67
C PHE A 276 9.80 -17.97 -3.58
N ASP A 277 11.08 -17.82 -3.23
CA ASP A 277 12.16 -18.59 -3.81
C ASP A 277 12.76 -19.51 -2.76
N ILE A 278 13.22 -20.69 -3.19
CA ILE A 278 14.02 -21.59 -2.38
C ILE A 278 15.29 -22.02 -3.10
N VAL A 279 16.39 -22.04 -2.35
CA VAL A 279 17.69 -22.52 -2.82
C VAL A 279 18.41 -23.28 -1.72
N ARG A 280 19.12 -24.35 -2.09
CA ARG A 280 19.96 -25.09 -1.16
C ARG A 280 21.18 -24.24 -0.79
N CYS A 281 21.47 -24.13 0.50
CA CYS A 281 22.51 -23.25 1.02
C CYS A 281 23.34 -23.95 2.12
N ASN A 282 24.32 -23.24 2.65
CA ASN A 282 24.98 -23.58 3.92
C ASN A 282 24.21 -23.00 5.12
N SER A 283 24.68 -23.25 6.34
CA SER A 283 24.06 -22.74 7.57
C SER A 283 24.02 -21.21 7.68
N LEU A 284 24.83 -20.51 6.89
CA LEU A 284 24.85 -19.03 6.81
C LEU A 284 23.91 -18.48 5.74
N GLY A 285 23.16 -19.34 5.03
CA GLY A 285 22.26 -18.93 3.97
C GLY A 285 22.93 -18.59 2.64
N VAL A 286 24.23 -18.89 2.49
CA VAL A 286 24.94 -18.72 1.22
C VAL A 286 24.55 -19.89 0.29
N PRO A 287 23.99 -19.63 -0.90
CA PRO A 287 23.66 -20.68 -1.84
C PRO A 287 24.86 -21.57 -2.16
N LEU A 288 24.65 -22.89 -2.22
CA LEU A 288 25.71 -23.80 -2.64
C LEU A 288 26.04 -23.54 -4.12
N PHE A 289 27.30 -23.77 -4.50
CA PHE A 289 27.72 -23.61 -5.89
C PHE A 289 26.83 -24.44 -6.82
N SER A 290 26.33 -23.80 -7.88
CA SER A 290 25.41 -24.39 -8.86
C SER A 290 24.06 -24.91 -8.31
N ALA A 291 23.68 -24.56 -7.07
CA ALA A 291 22.36 -24.92 -6.57
C ALA A 291 21.26 -24.16 -7.34
N PRO A 292 20.30 -24.86 -7.97
CA PRO A 292 19.18 -24.21 -8.63
C PRO A 292 18.30 -23.47 -7.61
N THR A 293 17.78 -22.32 -8.03
CA THR A 293 16.74 -21.59 -7.31
C THR A 293 15.39 -21.94 -7.92
N TYR A 294 14.46 -22.39 -7.09
CA TYR A 294 13.09 -22.66 -7.49
C TYR A 294 12.21 -21.52 -7.01
N THR A 295 11.33 -21.03 -7.87
CA THR A 295 10.47 -19.88 -7.58
C THR A 295 9.00 -20.24 -7.73
N THR A 296 8.16 -19.73 -6.84
CA THR A 296 6.70 -19.84 -6.99
C THR A 296 6.16 -18.88 -8.03
N GLU A 297 6.97 -17.92 -8.51
CA GLU A 297 6.57 -16.96 -9.54
C GLU A 297 6.22 -17.65 -10.86
N SER A 298 6.78 -18.83 -11.12
CA SER A 298 6.45 -19.65 -12.30
C SER A 298 5.08 -20.31 -12.23
N LEU A 299 4.34 -20.22 -11.12
CA LEU A 299 3.00 -20.81 -10.95
C LEU A 299 1.86 -19.98 -11.56
N VAL A 300 2.18 -18.96 -12.37
CA VAL A 300 1.31 -18.05 -13.14
C VAL A 300 -0.20 -18.12 -12.82
N PRO A 301 -0.77 -17.08 -12.18
CA PRO A 301 -0.15 -15.81 -11.78
C PRO A 301 0.63 -15.89 -10.44
N PRO A 302 1.58 -14.96 -10.19
CA PRO A 302 2.13 -14.76 -8.84
C PRO A 302 1.01 -14.52 -7.84
N TYR A 303 1.26 -14.81 -6.55
CA TYR A 303 0.24 -14.60 -5.54
C TYR A 303 -0.12 -13.11 -5.46
N SER A 304 -1.42 -12.82 -5.48
CA SER A 304 -1.95 -11.47 -5.31
C SER A 304 -2.42 -11.24 -3.87
N GLY A 305 -2.36 -9.98 -3.45
CA GLY A 305 -2.73 -9.57 -2.10
C GLY A 305 -1.62 -9.80 -1.07
N PHE A 306 -2.02 -9.90 0.20
CA PHE A 306 -1.09 -9.94 1.33
C PHE A 306 -0.35 -11.24 1.45
N VAL A 307 0.88 -11.15 1.95
CA VAL A 307 1.57 -12.31 2.48
C VAL A 307 0.79 -12.82 3.71
N PRO A 308 0.26 -14.06 3.71
CA PRO A 308 -0.62 -14.51 4.77
C PRO A 308 0.07 -14.61 6.13
N ALA A 309 -0.72 -14.41 7.20
CA ALA A 309 -0.28 -14.61 8.57
C ALA A 309 0.07 -16.08 8.90
N SER A 310 -0.41 -17.03 8.09
CA SER A 310 -0.07 -18.44 8.20
C SER A 310 -0.16 -19.09 6.83
N MET A 311 0.97 -19.55 6.30
CA MET A 311 1.03 -20.34 5.06
C MET A 311 2.00 -21.51 5.25
N ASN A 312 1.64 -22.70 4.76
CA ASN A 312 2.57 -23.83 4.70
C ASN A 312 3.21 -23.87 3.32
N LEU A 313 4.49 -23.50 3.22
CA LEU A 313 5.22 -23.50 1.95
C LEU A 313 5.61 -24.88 1.46
N ARG A 314 5.52 -25.91 2.31
CA ARG A 314 6.01 -27.25 1.96
C ARG A 314 5.30 -27.86 0.74
N PRO A 315 3.95 -27.95 0.69
CA PRO A 315 3.27 -28.49 -0.49
C PRO A 315 3.52 -27.66 -1.76
N ILE A 316 3.69 -26.34 -1.62
CA ILE A 316 3.95 -25.43 -2.73
C ILE A 316 5.33 -25.73 -3.33
N PHE A 317 6.36 -25.85 -2.48
CA PHE A 317 7.70 -26.18 -2.96
C PHE A 317 7.80 -27.62 -3.47
N ASP A 318 7.14 -28.60 -2.83
CA ASP A 318 7.09 -29.98 -3.29
C ASP A 318 6.57 -30.12 -4.74
N ALA A 319 5.75 -29.15 -5.20
CA ALA A 319 5.25 -29.12 -6.58
C ALA A 319 6.28 -28.63 -7.61
N ILE A 320 7.33 -27.90 -7.21
CA ILE A 320 8.27 -27.26 -8.14
C ILE A 320 9.72 -27.75 -7.99
N VAL A 321 10.07 -28.38 -6.87
CA VAL A 321 11.42 -28.95 -6.65
C VAL A 321 11.47 -30.41 -7.10
N PRO A 322 12.63 -30.92 -7.55
CA PRO A 322 12.76 -32.32 -7.95
C PRO A 322 12.61 -33.28 -6.76
N SER A 323 12.23 -34.52 -7.05
CA SER A 323 12.23 -35.58 -6.04
C SER A 323 13.60 -35.72 -5.38
N GLY A 324 13.62 -35.87 -4.06
CA GLY A 324 14.85 -35.95 -3.28
C GLY A 324 15.53 -34.61 -2.98
N TYR A 325 14.95 -33.48 -3.39
CA TYR A 325 15.49 -32.14 -3.08
C TYR A 325 15.69 -31.93 -1.57
N TRP A 326 14.78 -32.47 -0.76
CA TRP A 326 14.81 -32.41 0.71
C TRP A 326 15.71 -33.49 1.30
N ALA A 327 16.94 -33.10 1.65
CA ALA A 327 17.96 -33.98 2.23
C ALA A 327 18.11 -33.72 3.73
N SER A 328 18.16 -34.78 4.54
CA SER A 328 18.44 -34.68 5.97
C SER A 328 19.77 -33.97 6.22
N GLY A 329 19.78 -33.05 7.18
CA GLY A 329 20.92 -32.22 7.56
C GLY A 329 21.19 -31.03 6.63
N ALA A 330 20.51 -30.93 5.48
CA ALA A 330 20.71 -29.84 4.53
C ALA A 330 20.00 -28.55 4.94
N TYR A 331 20.59 -27.42 4.55
CA TYR A 331 20.02 -26.09 4.76
C TYR A 331 19.41 -25.54 3.47
N TYR A 332 18.36 -24.75 3.65
CA TYR A 332 17.62 -24.10 2.58
C TYR A 332 17.40 -22.63 2.94
N ARG A 333 17.67 -21.74 1.99
CA ARG A 333 17.31 -20.33 2.10
C ARG A 333 15.98 -20.14 1.40
N ILE A 334 14.98 -19.72 2.16
CA ILE A 334 13.71 -19.24 1.63
C ILE A 334 13.81 -17.72 1.53
N ARG A 335 13.46 -17.17 0.38
CA ARG A 335 13.36 -15.73 0.15
C ARG A 335 11.91 -15.39 -0.20
N LEU A 336 11.31 -14.49 0.57
CA LEU A 336 10.07 -13.80 0.21
C LEU A 336 10.45 -12.59 -0.65
N LYS A 337 9.79 -12.42 -1.79
CA LYS A 337 9.80 -11.19 -2.57
C LYS A 337 8.42 -10.57 -2.53
N THR A 338 8.35 -9.27 -2.35
CA THR A 338 7.13 -8.46 -2.43
C THR A 338 7.33 -7.37 -3.46
N TRP A 339 6.29 -7.00 -4.20
CA TRP A 339 6.36 -5.89 -5.15
C TRP A 339 4.98 -5.31 -5.47
N ASN A 340 5.01 -4.18 -6.16
CA ASN A 340 3.86 -3.50 -6.75
C ASN A 340 4.11 -3.27 -8.25
N THR A 341 3.22 -2.57 -8.94
CA THR A 341 3.46 -2.16 -10.33
C THR A 341 4.18 -0.83 -10.44
N GLY A 342 4.71 -0.25 -9.35
CA GLY A 342 5.48 1.01 -9.34
C GLY A 342 6.99 0.88 -9.47
N THR A 343 7.67 2.01 -9.66
CA THR A 343 9.14 2.07 -9.77
C THR A 343 9.77 1.76 -8.41
N ASP A 344 10.85 0.98 -8.39
CA ASP A 344 11.57 0.56 -7.17
C ASP A 344 10.69 -0.16 -6.13
N SER A 345 9.65 -0.85 -6.58
CA SER A 345 8.65 -1.47 -5.71
C SER A 345 9.04 -2.78 -5.06
N GLU A 346 10.11 -3.43 -5.54
CA GLU A 346 10.51 -4.73 -5.05
C GLU A 346 11.27 -4.63 -3.71
N ASP A 347 10.89 -5.47 -2.75
CA ASP A 347 11.69 -5.75 -1.55
C ASP A 347 11.76 -7.27 -1.32
N SER A 348 12.74 -7.71 -0.51
CA SER A 348 12.87 -9.12 -0.18
C SER A 348 13.44 -9.38 1.22
N ALA A 349 12.91 -10.41 1.86
CA ALA A 349 13.42 -10.95 3.12
C ALA A 349 13.85 -12.40 2.94
N SER A 350 14.82 -12.86 3.73
CA SER A 350 15.29 -14.26 3.68
C SER A 350 15.34 -14.91 5.05
N ARG A 351 15.08 -16.22 5.09
CA ARG A 351 15.23 -17.09 6.26
C ARG A 351 15.96 -18.37 5.87
N VAL A 352 16.80 -18.88 6.78
CA VAL A 352 17.51 -20.14 6.62
C VAL A 352 16.82 -21.19 7.48
N ILE A 353 16.50 -22.34 6.89
CA ILE A 353 15.84 -23.46 7.55
C ILE A 353 16.65 -24.74 7.32
N GLN A 354 16.67 -25.65 8.29
CA GLN A 354 17.34 -26.94 8.17
C GLN A 354 16.32 -28.08 8.05
N CYS A 355 16.51 -28.96 7.07
CA CYS A 355 15.80 -30.23 7.01
C CYS A 355 16.44 -31.19 8.00
N VAL A 356 15.71 -31.68 9.00
CA VAL A 356 16.22 -32.70 9.92
C VAL A 356 15.68 -34.08 9.52
N GLY A 357 16.53 -35.10 9.66
CA GLY A 357 16.14 -36.49 9.48
C GLY A 357 15.46 -37.01 10.74
N GLY A 358 14.32 -37.67 10.58
CA GLY A 358 13.50 -38.18 11.69
C GLY A 358 12.30 -37.29 12.01
N PHE A 359 11.40 -37.82 12.83
CA PHE A 359 10.20 -37.10 13.28
C PHE A 359 10.61 -35.96 14.22
N ILE A 360 10.35 -34.70 13.84
CA ILE A 360 10.14 -33.64 14.84
C ILE A 360 8.69 -33.79 15.29
N MET A 361 8.47 -34.13 16.56
CA MET A 361 7.15 -33.89 17.17
C MET A 361 7.05 -32.38 17.39
N GLU A 362 6.23 -31.69 16.57
CA GLU A 362 5.90 -30.27 16.73
C GLU A 362 5.17 -30.00 18.05
#